data_AF-A0A6P8MEN9-F1
#
_entry.id   AF-A0A6P8MEN9-F1
#
_cell.length_a   1.000
_cell.length_b   1.000
_cell.length_c   1.000
_cell.angle_alpha   90.00
_cell.angle_beta   90.00
_cell.angle_gamma   90.00
#
_symmetry.space_group_name_H-M   'P 1'
#
loop_
_entity.id
_entity.type
_entity.pdbx_description
1 polymer ?
#
loop_
_entity_poly.entity_id
_entity_poly.type
_entity_poly.pdbx_seq_one_letter_code
_entity_poly.pdbx_strand_id
1 'polypeptide(L)'
;MAKKLNKNQTSKFVTLYREHECLWDIASKDYKNKAMRESALKKICEDMQMEGFGVEDVKNKIKSIRSTYYLELDKIKRSTTSGASGNVYEPKMKWFTELDSFIKNVVVKRKTHDNNDSTQSESENNVTAAPTICSGIESPKTKSKKNKMSRLSSIVSSAKLLQNDICRAEEEDEFDVFGKHVAKQLRKLSTEQVLFVSLKVVNCSDNGFTLSHEY
;
A
#
# COMPACT_ATOMS: atom_id res chain seq x y z
N MET A 1 7.62 -17.29 -11.41
CA MET A 1 8.32 -17.11 -10.12
C MET A 1 9.21 -15.89 -10.24
N ALA A 2 9.21 -14.99 -9.25
CA ALA A 2 10.04 -13.79 -9.32
C ALA A 2 11.53 -14.16 -9.19
N LYS A 3 12.35 -13.70 -10.13
CA LYS A 3 13.80 -14.02 -10.13
C LYS A 3 14.50 -13.28 -9.00
N LYS A 4 15.32 -14.01 -8.23
CA LYS A 4 16.15 -13.44 -7.17
C LYS A 4 17.38 -12.77 -7.78
N LEU A 5 17.49 -11.45 -7.67
CA LEU A 5 18.69 -10.71 -8.05
C LEU A 5 19.72 -10.74 -6.91
N ASN A 6 20.99 -10.93 -7.27
CA ASN A 6 22.12 -10.82 -6.34
C ASN A 6 22.38 -9.36 -5.93
N LYS A 7 23.27 -9.13 -4.96
CA LYS A 7 23.61 -7.79 -4.46
C LYS A 7 24.11 -6.85 -5.57
N ASN A 8 25.01 -7.35 -6.43
CA ASN A 8 25.58 -6.57 -7.53
C ASN A 8 24.52 -6.26 -8.61
N GLN A 9 23.70 -7.26 -8.97
CA GLN A 9 22.59 -7.08 -9.90
C GLN A 9 21.55 -6.09 -9.37
N THR A 10 21.23 -6.15 -8.07
CA THR A 10 20.32 -5.19 -7.44
C THR A 10 20.90 -3.78 -7.46
N SER A 11 22.22 -3.63 -7.27
CA SER A 11 22.88 -2.32 -7.35
C SER A 11 22.82 -1.77 -8.79
N LYS A 12 23.18 -2.60 -9.79
CA LYS A 12 23.02 -2.26 -11.22
C LYS A 12 21.57 -1.88 -11.56
N PHE A 13 20.60 -2.58 -10.99
CA PHE A 13 19.18 -2.31 -11.20
C PHE A 13 18.78 -0.91 -10.75
N VAL A 14 19.26 -0.50 -9.57
CA VAL A 14 18.95 0.81 -9.02
C VAL A 14 19.60 1.92 -9.85
N THR A 15 20.82 1.71 -10.36
CA THR A 15 21.47 2.65 -11.29
C THR A 15 20.65 2.83 -12.57
N LEU A 16 20.26 1.73 -13.24
CA LEU A 16 19.41 1.80 -14.43
C LEU A 16 18.04 2.43 -14.13
N TYR A 17 17.46 2.12 -12.97
CA TYR A 17 16.19 2.71 -12.55
C TYR A 17 16.28 4.22 -12.36
N ARG A 18 17.41 4.72 -11.83
CA ARG A 18 17.69 6.15 -11.64
C ARG A 18 17.67 6.91 -12.96
N GLU A 19 18.27 6.36 -14.01
CA GLU A 19 18.37 6.97 -15.35
C GLU A 19 17.00 7.18 -16.03
N HIS A 20 15.99 6.42 -15.64
CA HIS A 20 14.66 6.47 -16.23
C HIS A 20 13.67 7.25 -15.34
N GLU A 21 13.78 8.58 -15.36
CA GLU A 21 12.92 9.51 -14.59
C GLU A 21 11.42 9.27 -14.82
N CYS A 22 11.01 8.89 -16.04
CA CYS A 22 9.61 8.60 -16.37
C CYS A 22 9.00 7.45 -15.53
N LEU A 23 9.82 6.65 -14.85
CA LEU A 23 9.37 5.57 -13.97
C LEU A 23 9.18 6.00 -12.51
N TRP A 24 9.82 7.08 -12.05
CA TRP A 24 9.88 7.42 -10.63
C TRP A 24 9.62 8.88 -10.30
N ASP A 25 9.94 9.82 -11.19
CA ASP A 25 9.69 11.24 -10.98
C ASP A 25 8.31 11.64 -11.50
N ILE A 26 7.43 12.05 -10.59
CA ILE A 26 6.06 12.47 -10.91
C ILE A 26 6.03 13.84 -11.59
N ALA A 27 7.06 14.67 -11.37
CA ALA A 27 7.18 15.99 -11.99
C ALA A 27 7.57 15.93 -13.46
N SER A 28 8.21 14.84 -13.89
CA SER A 28 8.54 14.60 -15.30
C SER A 28 7.29 14.51 -16.16
N LYS A 29 7.30 15.19 -17.31
CA LYS A 29 6.20 15.14 -18.29
C LYS A 29 5.95 13.71 -18.79
N ASP A 30 7.01 12.92 -18.88
CA ASP A 30 6.97 11.55 -19.38
C ASP A 30 6.42 10.55 -18.36
N TYR A 31 6.28 10.94 -17.09
CA TYR A 31 5.73 10.08 -16.05
C TYR A 31 4.29 9.62 -16.35
N LYS A 32 3.51 10.47 -17.01
CA LYS A 32 2.13 10.16 -17.42
C LYS A 32 2.08 9.47 -18.79
N ASN A 33 3.18 9.48 -19.55
CA ASN A 33 3.23 8.89 -20.87
C ASN A 33 3.46 7.37 -20.77
N LYS A 34 2.40 6.60 -21.03
CA LYS A 34 2.42 5.14 -20.97
C LYS A 34 3.49 4.54 -21.89
N ALA A 35 3.63 5.05 -23.11
CA ALA A 35 4.57 4.51 -24.09
C ALA A 35 6.03 4.70 -23.64
N MET A 36 6.36 5.87 -23.08
CA MET A 36 7.69 6.16 -22.55
C MET A 36 8.04 5.27 -21.36
N ARG A 37 7.08 5.02 -20.46
CA ARG A 37 7.27 4.10 -19.32
C ARG A 37 7.50 2.67 -19.79
N GLU A 38 6.70 2.20 -20.74
CA GLU A 38 6.86 0.85 -21.30
C GLU A 38 8.19 0.68 -22.02
N SER A 39 8.63 1.70 -22.78
CA SER A 39 9.96 1.72 -23.40
C SER A 39 11.08 1.69 -22.36
N ALA A 40 10.99 2.50 -21.30
CA ALA A 40 11.97 2.50 -20.22
C ALA A 40 12.05 1.16 -19.49
N LEU A 41 10.91 0.51 -19.21
CA LEU A 41 10.91 -0.83 -18.61
C LEU A 41 11.57 -1.88 -19.51
N LYS A 42 11.37 -1.79 -20.83
CA LYS A 42 12.04 -2.67 -21.80
C LYS A 42 13.55 -2.40 -21.84
N LYS A 43 13.99 -1.14 -21.83
CA LYS A 43 15.41 -0.79 -21.76
C LYS A 43 16.09 -1.37 -20.52
N ILE A 44 15.51 -1.20 -19.32
CA ILE A 44 16.05 -1.82 -18.10
C ILE A 44 16.15 -3.35 -18.22
N CYS A 45 15.18 -3.98 -18.89
CA CYS A 45 15.16 -5.40 -19.14
C CYS A 45 16.33 -5.84 -20.05
N GLU A 46 16.57 -5.10 -21.13
CA GLU A 46 17.65 -5.33 -22.09
C GLU A 46 19.02 -5.09 -21.45
N ASP A 47 19.20 -3.98 -20.73
CA ASP A 47 20.45 -3.58 -20.07
C ASP A 47 20.84 -4.53 -18.93
N MET A 48 19.86 -5.22 -18.35
CA MET A 48 20.10 -6.28 -17.37
C MET A 48 20.77 -7.52 -17.95
N GLN A 49 20.59 -7.78 -19.25
CA GLN A 49 21.18 -8.91 -19.98
C GLN A 49 21.00 -10.26 -19.24
N MET A 50 19.83 -10.47 -18.64
CA MET A 50 19.51 -11.70 -17.90
C MET A 50 18.52 -12.57 -18.66
N GLU A 51 18.86 -13.85 -18.82
CA GLU A 51 18.00 -14.81 -19.50
C GLU A 51 16.63 -14.92 -18.81
N GLY A 52 15.56 -14.79 -19.58
CA GLY A 52 14.17 -14.88 -19.11
C GLY A 52 13.78 -13.85 -18.04
N PHE A 53 14.55 -12.77 -17.86
CA PHE A 53 14.12 -11.61 -17.08
C PHE A 53 13.27 -10.74 -17.99
N GLY A 54 12.00 -10.54 -17.64
CA GLY A 54 11.04 -9.81 -18.46
C GLY A 54 10.62 -8.47 -17.87
N VAL A 55 9.83 -7.72 -18.63
CA VAL A 55 9.23 -6.44 -18.20
C VAL A 55 8.43 -6.59 -16.89
N GLU A 56 7.75 -7.71 -16.69
CA GLU A 56 6.99 -7.95 -15.46
C GLU A 56 7.91 -8.16 -14.25
N ASP A 57 9.08 -8.78 -14.44
CA ASP A 57 10.08 -8.92 -13.39
C ASP A 57 10.67 -7.55 -13.01
N VAL A 58 10.92 -6.68 -13.99
CA VAL A 58 11.35 -5.29 -13.74
C VAL A 58 10.32 -4.56 -12.87
N LYS A 59 9.02 -4.62 -13.23
CA LYS A 59 7.95 -4.00 -12.44
C LYS A 59 7.89 -4.55 -11.02
N ASN A 60 7.96 -5.87 -10.87
CA ASN A 60 7.92 -6.51 -9.56
C ASN A 60 9.17 -6.18 -8.73
N LYS A 61 10.33 -6.05 -9.37
CA LYS A 61 11.56 -5.62 -8.71
C LYS A 61 11.49 -4.17 -8.25
N ILE A 62 10.94 -3.26 -9.06
CA ILE A 62 10.68 -1.87 -8.64
C ILE A 62 9.78 -1.86 -7.40
N LYS A 63 8.65 -2.59 -7.44
CA LYS A 63 7.73 -2.69 -6.29
C LYS A 63 8.46 -3.18 -5.04
N SER A 64 9.19 -4.30 -5.17
CA SER A 64 9.96 -4.90 -4.06
C SER A 64 10.98 -3.93 -3.47
N ILE A 65 11.76 -3.26 -4.32
CA ILE A 65 12.79 -2.30 -3.89
C ILE A 65 12.17 -1.11 -3.16
N ARG A 66 11.06 -0.56 -3.67
CA ARG A 66 10.35 0.54 -3.01
C ARG A 66 9.75 0.11 -1.67
N SER A 67 9.12 -1.07 -1.60
CA SER A 67 8.60 -1.61 -0.34
C SER A 67 9.71 -1.77 0.70
N THR A 68 10.84 -2.36 0.33
CA THR A 68 11.98 -2.50 1.25
C THR A 68 12.52 -1.14 1.66
N TYR A 69 12.65 -0.19 0.74
CA TYR A 69 13.09 1.18 1.04
C TYR A 69 12.20 1.87 2.08
N TYR A 70 10.88 1.79 1.96
CA TYR A 70 9.98 2.38 2.96
C TYR A 70 10.09 1.69 4.33
N LEU A 71 10.25 0.37 4.36
CA LEU A 71 10.49 -0.35 5.62
C LEU A 71 11.80 0.08 6.30
N GLU A 72 12.86 0.30 5.51
CA GLU A 72 14.13 0.82 6.00
C GLU A 72 13.97 2.27 6.53
N LEU A 73 13.25 3.14 5.82
CA LEU A 73 12.92 4.48 6.31
C LEU A 73 12.16 4.45 7.64
N ASP A 74 11.20 3.55 7.81
CA ASP A 74 10.46 3.43 9.06
C ASP A 74 11.36 2.96 10.22
N LYS A 75 12.34 2.09 9.96
CA LYS A 75 13.33 1.71 10.97
C LYS A 75 14.20 2.89 11.39
N ILE A 76 14.67 3.70 10.43
CA ILE A 76 15.43 4.93 10.70
C ILE A 76 14.58 5.87 11.56
N LYS A 77 13.33 6.11 11.16
CA LYS A 77 12.40 7.00 11.89
C LYS A 77 12.17 6.51 13.31
N ARG A 78 11.86 5.23 13.49
CA ARG A 78 11.66 4.62 14.83
C ARG A 78 12.89 4.74 15.71
N SER A 79 14.10 4.54 15.17
CA SER A 79 15.35 4.70 15.92
C SER A 79 15.63 6.14 16.34
N THR A 80 15.12 7.12 15.59
CA THR A 80 15.33 8.55 15.89
C THR A 80 14.30 9.08 16.89
N THR A 81 13.06 8.59 16.85
CA THR A 81 11.95 9.07 17.69
C THR A 81 11.96 8.51 19.12
N SER A 82 12.54 7.34 19.35
CA SER A 82 12.45 6.65 20.66
C SER A 82 13.30 7.27 21.79
N GLY A 83 13.96 8.41 21.58
CA GLY A 83 14.71 9.12 22.63
C GLY A 83 15.89 8.35 23.23
N ALA A 84 16.15 7.13 22.75
CA ALA A 84 17.24 6.28 23.18
C ALA A 84 18.54 6.83 22.60
N SER A 85 19.22 7.64 23.41
CA SER A 85 20.54 8.20 23.09
C SER A 85 21.51 7.06 22.80
N GLY A 86 21.92 6.90 21.54
CA GLY A 86 23.15 6.16 21.23
C GLY A 86 23.27 5.53 19.85
N ASN A 87 22.20 5.11 19.16
CA ASN A 87 22.38 4.39 17.89
C ASN A 87 21.25 4.63 16.88
N VAL A 88 21.47 5.58 15.95
CA VAL A 88 20.60 5.77 14.79
C VAL A 88 20.79 4.57 13.86
N TYR A 89 19.69 3.94 13.45
CA TYR A 89 19.74 2.80 12.55
C TYR A 89 20.27 3.22 11.18
N GLU A 90 21.32 2.52 10.71
CA GLU A 90 21.87 2.69 9.36
C GLU A 90 21.54 1.48 8.46
N PRO A 91 20.90 1.69 7.30
CA PRO A 91 20.63 0.63 6.33
C PRO A 91 21.91 0.00 5.77
N LYS A 92 22.02 -1.33 5.86
CA LYS A 92 23.22 -2.09 5.39
C LYS A 92 23.28 -2.30 3.87
N MET A 93 22.25 -1.89 3.14
CA MET A 93 22.09 -2.20 1.72
C MET A 93 22.78 -1.13 0.86
N LYS A 94 23.80 -1.51 0.07
CA LYS A 94 24.52 -0.56 -0.82
C LYS A 94 23.60 0.19 -1.79
N TRP A 95 22.53 -0.45 -2.26
CA TRP A 95 21.58 0.16 -3.18
C TRP A 95 20.64 1.16 -2.48
N PHE A 96 20.56 1.16 -1.14
CA PHE A 96 19.67 2.06 -0.39
C PHE A 96 20.11 3.51 -0.55
N THR A 97 21.40 3.80 -0.37
CA THR A 97 21.95 5.17 -0.50
C THR A 97 21.75 5.72 -1.91
N GLU A 98 21.99 4.88 -2.92
CA GLU A 98 21.76 5.22 -4.33
C GLU A 98 20.28 5.54 -4.59
N LEU A 99 19.37 4.71 -4.09
CA LEU A 99 17.92 4.91 -4.26
C LEU A 99 17.41 6.15 -3.52
N ASP A 100 17.90 6.38 -2.29
CA ASP A 100 17.52 7.53 -1.46
C ASP A 100 17.85 8.86 -2.14
N SER A 101 19.00 8.91 -2.83
CA SER A 101 19.52 10.12 -3.49
C SER A 101 18.52 10.80 -4.45
N PHE A 102 17.64 10.02 -5.08
CA PHE A 102 16.67 10.53 -6.05
C PHE A 102 15.21 10.32 -5.64
N ILE A 103 14.89 9.27 -4.87
CA ILE A 103 13.50 9.01 -4.44
C ILE A 103 13.07 9.97 -3.31
N LYS A 104 13.95 10.34 -2.39
CA LYS A 104 13.62 11.17 -1.23
C LYS A 104 12.95 12.49 -1.62
N ASN A 105 13.48 13.14 -2.65
CA ASN A 105 13.00 14.44 -3.13
C ASN A 105 11.60 14.35 -3.78
N VAL A 106 11.24 13.19 -4.35
CA VAL A 106 9.90 12.97 -4.93
C VAL A 106 8.86 12.74 -3.83
N VAL A 107 9.24 12.08 -2.74
CA VAL A 107 8.32 11.82 -1.61
C VAL A 107 7.97 13.13 -0.89
N VAL A 108 8.97 13.99 -0.62
CA VAL A 108 8.77 15.28 0.08
C VAL A 108 7.89 16.25 -0.72
N LYS A 109 7.92 16.18 -2.06
CA LYS A 109 7.08 17.04 -2.92
C LYS A 109 5.57 16.70 -2.85
N ARG A 110 5.17 15.53 -2.31
CA ARG A 110 3.76 15.26 -2.04
C ARG A 110 3.34 15.99 -0.77
N LYS A 111 3.01 17.28 -0.89
CA LYS A 111 2.18 17.95 0.12
C LYS A 111 0.83 17.26 0.13
N THR A 112 0.56 16.44 1.15
CA THR A 112 -0.80 16.04 1.47
C THR A 112 -1.55 17.29 1.90
N HIS A 113 -2.53 17.69 1.11
CA HIS A 113 -3.49 18.69 1.57
C HIS A 113 -4.43 17.93 2.50
N ASP A 114 -4.22 18.06 3.81
CA ASP A 114 -5.22 17.61 4.77
C ASP A 114 -6.47 18.48 4.55
N ASN A 115 -7.59 17.82 4.28
CA ASN A 115 -8.85 18.49 3.99
C ASN A 115 -9.58 18.77 5.32
N ASN A 116 -8.94 19.57 6.18
CA ASN A 116 -9.55 20.05 7.42
C ASN A 116 -8.96 21.40 7.82
N ASP A 117 -9.42 22.46 7.16
CA ASP A 117 -9.94 23.63 7.86
C ASP A 117 -10.72 24.51 6.88
N SER A 118 -11.88 24.99 7.33
CA SER A 118 -12.67 26.03 6.69
C SER A 118 -12.67 27.22 7.63
N THR A 119 -11.94 28.27 7.29
CA THR A 119 -12.26 29.63 7.75
C THR A 119 -11.92 30.64 6.65
N GLN A 120 -12.85 31.58 6.49
CA GLN A 120 -13.06 32.45 5.33
C GLN A 120 -12.17 33.69 5.35
N SER A 121 -11.93 34.22 4.14
CA SER A 121 -11.80 35.65 3.73
C SER A 121 -10.83 36.53 4.52
N GLU A 122 -9.91 37.24 3.85
CA GLU A 122 -10.26 38.55 3.28
C GLU A 122 -9.66 38.80 1.88
N SER A 123 -10.49 39.42 1.07
CA SER A 123 -10.22 39.98 -0.25
C SER A 123 -9.69 41.41 -0.16
N GLU A 124 -8.70 41.78 -0.97
CA GLU A 124 -8.59 43.14 -1.48
C GLU A 124 -8.33 43.14 -2.99
N ASN A 125 -9.17 43.93 -3.66
CA ASN A 125 -9.25 44.13 -5.10
C ASN A 125 -8.19 45.14 -5.55
N ASN A 126 -7.74 45.05 -6.81
CA ASN A 126 -7.75 46.25 -7.64
C ASN A 126 -7.96 45.95 -9.12
N VAL A 127 -8.88 46.71 -9.71
CA VAL A 127 -9.39 46.65 -11.08
C VAL A 127 -8.66 47.68 -11.93
N THR A 128 -8.35 47.39 -13.20
CA THR A 128 -8.40 48.43 -14.24
C THR A 128 -8.74 47.88 -15.64
N ALA A 129 -9.97 48.18 -16.05
CA ALA A 129 -10.51 48.57 -17.37
C ALA A 129 -10.22 47.80 -18.70
N ALA A 130 -11.36 47.40 -19.29
CA ALA A 130 -11.77 46.89 -20.61
C ALA A 130 -11.33 47.73 -21.86
N PRO A 131 -11.83 47.54 -23.11
CA PRO A 131 -12.88 46.61 -23.63
C PRO A 131 -12.61 45.96 -25.03
N THR A 132 -13.48 45.04 -25.50
CA THR A 132 -14.08 45.03 -26.87
C THR A 132 -15.01 43.81 -27.10
N ILE A 133 -16.14 44.10 -27.74
CA ILE A 133 -17.40 43.38 -28.05
C ILE A 133 -17.21 42.38 -29.23
N CYS A 134 -17.92 41.23 -29.37
CA CYS A 134 -19.22 41.08 -30.10
C CYS A 134 -19.74 39.62 -30.19
N SER A 135 -21.00 39.48 -30.62
CA SER A 135 -22.02 38.46 -30.33
C SER A 135 -22.27 37.35 -31.39
N GLY A 136 -23.05 36.31 -30.98
CA GLY A 136 -23.90 35.42 -31.81
C GLY A 136 -23.23 34.09 -32.26
N ILE A 137 -23.82 32.87 -32.17
CA ILE A 137 -25.15 32.39 -32.58
C ILE A 137 -25.49 31.02 -31.91
N GLU A 138 -26.75 30.88 -31.47
CA GLU A 138 -27.72 29.76 -31.30
C GLU A 138 -27.37 28.28 -30.92
N SER A 139 -28.26 27.72 -30.08
CA SER A 139 -28.41 26.30 -29.62
C SER A 139 -29.29 25.45 -30.57
N PRO A 140 -29.34 24.08 -30.48
CA PRO A 140 -30.33 23.43 -29.58
C PRO A 140 -30.03 21.99 -29.03
N LYS A 141 -30.38 21.78 -27.73
CA LYS A 141 -31.06 20.62 -27.04
C LYS A 141 -30.36 19.22 -27.05
N THR A 142 -30.22 18.42 -25.96
CA THR A 142 -31.20 17.97 -24.93
C THR A 142 -30.56 17.22 -23.70
N LYS A 143 -31.25 17.27 -22.55
CA LYS A 143 -31.44 16.24 -21.47
C LYS A 143 -30.49 16.13 -20.25
N SER A 144 -30.88 16.85 -19.20
CA SER A 144 -30.99 16.47 -17.76
C SER A 144 -29.87 15.67 -17.09
N LYS A 145 -29.00 16.40 -16.35
CA LYS A 145 -28.19 15.89 -15.24
C LYS A 145 -29.13 15.56 -14.07
N LYS A 146 -29.20 14.29 -13.65
CA LYS A 146 -29.70 13.90 -12.32
C LYS A 146 -28.57 13.36 -11.45
N ASN A 147 -28.58 13.85 -10.22
CA ASN A 147 -27.50 13.87 -9.24
C ASN A 147 -26.87 12.50 -8.94
N LYS A 148 -25.57 12.37 -9.23
CA LYS A 148 -24.70 11.27 -8.78
C LYS A 148 -24.42 11.32 -7.27
N MET A 149 -24.77 12.43 -6.61
CA MET A 149 -24.44 12.73 -5.20
C MET A 149 -25.26 11.93 -4.18
N SER A 150 -26.52 11.56 -4.47
CA SER A 150 -27.34 10.81 -3.50
C SER A 150 -26.97 9.34 -3.40
N ARG A 151 -26.40 8.77 -4.48
CA ARG A 151 -25.96 7.37 -4.49
C ARG A 151 -24.62 7.20 -3.76
N LEU A 152 -23.76 8.22 -3.77
CA LEU A 152 -22.49 8.21 -3.05
C LEU A 152 -22.66 8.39 -1.53
N SER A 153 -23.61 9.23 -1.08
CA SER A 153 -23.89 9.37 0.35
C SER A 153 -24.43 8.07 0.97
N SER A 154 -25.33 7.37 0.29
CA SER A 154 -25.84 6.07 0.75
C SER A 154 -24.75 4.99 0.84
N ILE A 155 -23.77 4.99 -0.09
CA ILE A 155 -22.65 4.03 -0.08
C ILE A 155 -21.64 4.37 1.02
N VAL A 156 -21.37 5.66 1.26
CA VAL A 156 -20.46 6.10 2.34
C VAL A 156 -21.06 5.80 3.72
N SER A 157 -22.37 5.96 3.89
CA SER A 157 -23.06 5.64 5.14
C SER A 157 -23.09 4.13 5.42
N SER A 158 -23.32 3.29 4.40
CA SER A 158 -23.25 1.83 4.57
C SER A 158 -21.82 1.33 4.78
N ALA A 159 -20.81 1.97 4.16
CA ALA A 159 -19.41 1.67 4.42
C ALA A 159 -18.95 2.07 5.84
N LYS A 160 -19.44 3.21 6.36
CA LYS A 160 -19.18 3.63 7.76
C LYS A 160 -19.80 2.68 8.79
N LEU A 161 -21.00 2.16 8.51
CA LEU A 161 -21.65 1.15 9.36
C LEU A 161 -20.88 -0.18 9.38
N LEU A 162 -20.33 -0.62 8.25
CA LEU A 162 -19.51 -1.84 8.17
C LEU A 162 -18.10 -1.69 8.78
N GLN A 163 -17.62 -0.45 8.94
CA GLN A 163 -16.29 -0.20 9.51
C GLN A 163 -16.27 -0.29 11.04
N ASN A 164 -17.42 -0.10 11.71
CA ASN A 164 -17.52 -0.25 13.16
C ASN A 164 -17.50 -1.70 13.64
N ASP A 165 -17.87 -2.66 12.78
CA ASP A 165 -17.87 -4.09 13.15
C ASP A 165 -16.51 -4.78 12.89
N ILE A 166 -15.52 -4.11 12.28
CA ILE A 166 -14.21 -4.69 11.91
C ILE A 166 -13.02 -3.97 12.57
N CYS A 167 -13.24 -3.00 13.45
CA CYS A 167 -12.14 -2.26 14.10
C CYS A 167 -12.30 -2.19 15.62
N ARG A 168 -12.44 -3.34 16.28
CA ARG A 168 -11.79 -3.53 17.60
C ARG A 168 -10.39 -4.06 17.31
N ALA A 169 -9.44 -3.15 17.14
CA ALA A 169 -8.03 -3.48 17.23
C ALA A 169 -7.70 -3.72 18.71
N GLU A 170 -8.15 -4.86 19.20
CA GLU A 170 -7.60 -5.42 20.44
C GLU A 170 -6.29 -6.08 20.05
N GLU A 171 -5.24 -5.83 20.82
CA GLU A 171 -3.96 -6.51 20.64
C GLU A 171 -4.24 -8.01 20.77
N GLU A 172 -4.20 -8.72 19.64
CA GLU A 172 -4.45 -10.16 19.62
C GLU A 172 -3.39 -10.83 20.49
N ASP A 173 -3.83 -11.45 21.58
CA ASP A 173 -2.91 -12.12 22.49
C ASP A 173 -2.48 -13.49 21.93
N GLU A 174 -1.55 -14.14 22.63
CA GLU A 174 -1.03 -15.44 22.21
C GLU A 174 -2.12 -16.53 22.14
N PHE A 175 -3.18 -16.40 22.95
CA PHE A 175 -4.30 -17.32 23.00
C PHE A 175 -5.32 -17.05 21.89
N ASP A 176 -5.52 -15.81 21.48
CA ASP A 176 -6.34 -15.42 20.32
C ASP A 176 -5.75 -15.98 19.03
N VAL A 177 -4.42 -15.86 18.88
CA VAL A 177 -3.69 -16.43 17.75
C VAL A 177 -3.82 -17.95 17.73
N PHE A 178 -3.68 -18.60 18.89
CA PHE A 178 -3.87 -20.04 19.02
C PHE A 178 -5.30 -20.48 18.71
N GLY A 179 -6.31 -19.79 19.23
CA GLY A 179 -7.73 -20.04 18.97
C GLY A 179 -8.05 -19.92 17.48
N LYS A 180 -7.49 -18.91 16.79
CA LYS A 180 -7.61 -18.76 15.34
C LYS A 180 -6.96 -19.92 14.58
N HIS A 181 -5.81 -20.40 15.04
CA HIS A 181 -5.15 -21.56 14.48
C HIS A 181 -6.00 -22.83 14.62
N VAL A 182 -6.51 -23.11 15.82
CA VAL A 182 -7.41 -24.25 16.11
C VAL A 182 -8.67 -24.16 15.25
N ALA A 183 -9.32 -23.00 15.21
CA ALA A 183 -10.51 -22.79 14.40
C ALA A 183 -10.23 -23.01 12.90
N LYS A 184 -9.04 -22.66 12.41
CA LYS A 184 -8.62 -22.92 11.03
C LYS A 184 -8.39 -24.41 10.78
N GLN A 185 -7.87 -25.16 11.76
CA GLN A 185 -7.75 -26.61 11.66
C GLN A 185 -9.13 -27.28 11.59
N LEU A 186 -10.06 -26.86 12.46
CA LEU A 186 -11.43 -27.37 12.47
C LEU A 186 -12.20 -27.06 11.17
N ARG A 187 -11.99 -25.86 10.61
CA ARG A 187 -12.58 -25.46 9.31
C ARG A 187 -12.08 -26.26 8.10
N LYS A 188 -10.92 -26.92 8.22
CA LYS A 188 -10.36 -27.79 7.17
C LYS A 188 -10.91 -29.22 7.20
N LEU A 189 -11.62 -29.59 8.26
CA LEU A 189 -12.26 -30.89 8.37
C LEU A 189 -13.60 -30.87 7.64
N SER A 190 -13.89 -31.89 6.81
CA SER A 190 -15.20 -32.08 6.18
C SER A 190 -16.28 -32.26 7.25
N THR A 191 -17.53 -31.92 6.94
CA THR A 191 -18.69 -31.92 7.86
C THR A 191 -18.85 -33.25 8.63
N GLU A 192 -18.45 -34.38 8.04
CA GLU A 192 -18.49 -35.70 8.69
C GLU A 192 -17.35 -35.93 9.71
N GLN A 193 -16.18 -35.32 9.50
CA GLN A 193 -15.04 -35.39 10.42
C GLN A 193 -15.27 -34.50 11.66
N VAL A 194 -16.01 -33.40 11.51
CA VAL A 194 -16.37 -32.48 12.60
C VAL A 194 -17.34 -33.14 13.59
N LEU A 195 -18.26 -33.98 13.11
CA LEU A 195 -19.21 -34.72 13.97
C LEU A 195 -18.47 -35.73 14.87
N PHE A 196 -17.47 -36.43 14.31
CA PHE A 196 -16.66 -37.41 15.04
C PHE A 196 -15.75 -36.78 16.10
N VAL A 197 -15.14 -35.62 15.80
CA VAL A 197 -14.32 -34.87 16.77
C VAL A 197 -15.20 -34.31 17.89
N SER A 198 -16.39 -33.79 17.57
CA SER A 198 -17.34 -33.28 18.56
C SER A 198 -17.82 -34.38 19.52
N LEU A 199 -18.08 -35.61 19.02
CA LEU A 199 -18.49 -36.75 19.84
C LEU A 199 -17.38 -37.25 20.79
N LYS A 200 -16.11 -37.09 20.41
CA LYS A 200 -14.94 -37.44 21.24
C LYS A 200 -14.63 -36.41 22.31
N VAL A 201 -14.80 -35.13 22.02
CA VAL A 201 -14.62 -34.04 23.01
C VAL A 201 -15.68 -34.15 24.12
N VAL A 202 -16.93 -34.48 23.79
CA VAL A 202 -17.99 -34.72 24.78
C VAL A 202 -17.68 -35.96 25.64
N ASN A 203 -17.22 -37.08 25.05
CA ASN A 203 -16.87 -38.28 25.81
C ASN A 203 -15.60 -38.17 26.67
N CYS A 204 -14.69 -37.24 26.35
CA CYS A 204 -13.53 -36.95 27.20
C CYS A 204 -13.91 -36.16 28.45
N SER A 205 -15.08 -35.50 28.48
CA SER A 205 -15.58 -34.80 29.66
C SER A 205 -16.27 -35.72 30.67
N ASP A 206 -16.79 -36.87 30.22
CA ASP A 206 -17.53 -37.82 31.07
C ASP A 206 -16.65 -38.94 31.66
N ASN A 207 -15.47 -39.21 31.09
CA ASN A 207 -14.52 -40.15 31.68
C ASN A 207 -13.50 -39.42 32.54
N GLY A 208 -14.03 -38.82 33.61
CA GLY A 208 -13.26 -38.41 34.76
C GLY A 208 -12.37 -39.54 35.26
N PHE A 209 -11.10 -39.23 35.37
CA PHE A 209 -10.03 -40.00 35.97
C PHE A 209 -10.43 -40.47 37.38
N THR A 210 -10.99 -41.67 37.51
CA THR A 210 -11.13 -42.32 38.82
C THR A 210 -9.81 -42.97 39.19
N LEU A 211 -8.96 -42.21 39.87
CA LEU A 211 -7.89 -42.73 40.71
C LEU A 211 -8.55 -43.41 41.92
N SER A 212 -8.92 -44.68 41.78
CA SER A 212 -9.27 -45.52 42.91
C SER A 212 -7.98 -45.89 43.64
N HIS A 213 -7.82 -45.27 44.79
CA HIS A 213 -6.90 -45.64 45.87
C HIS A 213 -7.24 -47.08 46.30
N GLU A 214 -6.31 -48.02 46.14
CA GLU A 214 -6.33 -49.29 46.87
C GLU A 214 -5.02 -49.39 47.66
N TYR A 215 -5.21 -49.78 48.92
CA TYR A 215 -4.19 -50.00 49.95
C TYR A 215 -3.30 -51.20 49.65
#